data_AF-A0A7J7G6K3-F1
#
_entry.id   AF-A0A7J7G6K3-F1
#
_cell.length_a   1.000
_cell.length_b   1.000
_cell.length_c   1.000
_cell.angle_alpha   90.00
_cell.angle_beta   90.00
_cell.angle_gamma   90.00
#
_symmetry.space_group_name_H-M   'P 1'
#
loop_
_entity.id
_entity.type
_entity.pdbx_description
1 polymer ?
#
loop_
_entity_poly.entity_id
_entity_poly.type
_entity_poly.pdbx_seq_one_letter_code
_entity_poly.pdbx_strand_id
1 'polypeptide(L)'
;MQWLRRSIGSSSDEGGPSHGRQYPIFNVHSDMHNPQFKLGMEFKSHDTCRDSVKEYAIKWGKHITFTKNDKQKVRVECKVGCL
;
A
#
# COMPACT_ATOMS: atom_id res chain seq x y z
N MET A 1 0.18 45.16 10.24
CA MET A 1 0.90 44.11 10.98
C MET A 1 1.61 43.20 9.98
N GLN A 2 2.91 42.98 10.12
CA GLN A 2 3.73 42.14 9.23
C GLN A 2 4.12 40.84 9.95
N TRP A 3 3.61 39.68 9.51
CA TRP A 3 4.13 38.33 9.85
C TRP A 3 3.67 37.36 8.72
N LEU A 4 4.43 37.06 7.66
CA LEU A 4 5.64 36.22 7.48
C LEU A 4 5.33 34.79 6.93
N ARG A 5 5.61 34.59 5.62
CA ARG A 5 6.43 33.51 4.99
C ARG A 5 6.01 32.01 5.08
N ARG A 6 5.93 31.39 3.87
CA ARG A 6 6.02 29.94 3.51
C ARG A 6 4.88 29.06 4.07
N SER A 7 4.11 28.33 3.27
CA SER A 7 4.51 27.43 2.18
C SER A 7 3.45 27.42 1.08
N ILE A 8 3.88 27.32 -0.17
CA ILE A 8 3.03 27.24 -1.37
C ILE A 8 2.18 25.97 -1.27
N GLY A 9 0.97 26.10 -0.75
CA GLY A 9 -0.16 25.33 -1.22
C GLY A 9 -0.68 26.04 -2.47
N SER A 10 -0.39 25.48 -3.64
CA SER A 10 -1.19 25.84 -4.82
C SER A 10 -2.31 24.82 -4.90
N SER A 11 -3.41 25.18 -4.24
CA SER A 11 -4.73 24.70 -4.62
C SER A 11 -4.98 25.12 -6.07
N SER A 12 -5.19 24.16 -6.95
CA SER A 12 -5.75 24.40 -8.28
C SER A 12 -6.84 23.35 -8.50
N ASP A 13 -8.05 23.73 -8.09
CA ASP A 13 -9.30 23.03 -8.35
C ASP A 13 -9.71 23.32 -9.80
N GLU A 14 -9.00 22.69 -10.74
CA GLU A 14 -9.39 22.66 -12.15
C GLU A 14 -10.19 21.37 -12.36
N GLY A 15 -11.52 21.50 -12.33
CA GLY A 15 -12.48 20.44 -12.63
C GLY A 15 -12.40 20.01 -14.10
N GLY A 16 -11.31 19.33 -14.46
CA GLY A 16 -11.23 18.49 -15.64
C GLY A 16 -12.11 17.25 -15.47
N PRO A 17 -12.49 16.55 -16.56
CA PRO A 17 -13.24 15.30 -16.44
C PRO A 17 -12.49 14.40 -15.46
N SER A 18 -13.19 13.96 -14.41
CA SER A 18 -12.70 12.96 -13.47
C SER A 18 -12.39 11.69 -14.26
N HIS A 19 -11.21 11.62 -14.87
CA HIS A 19 -10.58 10.38 -15.27
C HIS A 19 -10.35 9.64 -13.96
N GLY A 20 -11.38 8.94 -13.48
CA GLY A 20 -11.38 8.23 -12.22
C GLY A 20 -10.11 7.41 -12.19
N ARG A 21 -9.22 7.70 -11.23
CA ARG A 21 -7.95 6.99 -11.12
C ARG A 21 -8.30 5.52 -10.96
N GLN A 22 -8.10 4.74 -12.03
CA GLN A 22 -8.29 3.31 -11.97
C GLN A 22 -7.09 2.75 -11.21
N TYR A 23 -7.35 2.33 -9.99
CA TYR A 23 -6.35 1.63 -9.20
C TYR A 23 -6.20 0.20 -9.72
N PRO A 24 -4.99 -0.37 -9.73
CA PRO A 24 -4.81 -1.76 -10.12
C PRO A 24 -5.47 -2.68 -9.09
N ILE A 25 -6.24 -3.65 -9.55
CA ILE A 25 -6.91 -4.62 -8.67
C ILE A 25 -6.03 -5.86 -8.54
N PHE A 26 -5.78 -6.31 -7.32
CA PHE A 26 -5.06 -7.56 -7.06
C PHE A 26 -5.94 -8.78 -7.37
N ASN A 27 -5.50 -9.60 -8.31
CA ASN A 27 -6.16 -10.83 -8.69
C ASN A 27 -5.49 -12.02 -7.99
N VAL A 28 -6.22 -12.62 -7.03
CA VAL A 28 -5.73 -13.75 -6.23
C VAL A 28 -5.28 -14.94 -7.07
N HIS A 29 -5.88 -15.17 -8.23
CA HIS A 29 -5.57 -16.34 -9.05
C HIS A 29 -4.23 -16.17 -9.80
N SER A 30 -3.94 -14.96 -10.29
CA SER A 30 -2.72 -14.69 -11.06
C SER A 30 -1.56 -14.14 -10.21
N ASP A 31 -1.87 -13.28 -9.24
CA ASP A 31 -0.87 -12.43 -8.59
C ASP A 31 -0.31 -13.09 -7.32
N MET A 32 -1.05 -14.00 -6.69
CA MET A 32 -0.67 -14.59 -5.40
C MET A 32 0.63 -15.42 -5.45
N HIS A 33 0.88 -16.13 -6.56
CA HIS A 33 2.10 -16.92 -6.72
C HIS A 33 3.38 -16.06 -6.88
N ASN A 34 3.23 -14.82 -7.32
CA ASN A 34 4.32 -13.86 -7.45
C ASN A 34 3.84 -12.44 -7.12
N PRO A 35 3.60 -12.12 -5.84
CA PRO A 35 2.96 -10.86 -5.50
C PRO A 35 3.86 -9.69 -5.89
N GLN A 36 3.32 -8.76 -6.67
CA GLN A 36 3.96 -7.50 -7.01
C GLN A 36 3.04 -6.35 -6.63
N PHE A 37 3.49 -5.54 -5.69
CA PHE A 37 2.66 -4.46 -5.14
C PHE A 37 2.90 -3.15 -5.87
N LYS A 38 1.83 -2.38 -6.07
CA LYS A 38 1.85 -1.02 -6.62
C LYS A 38 1.11 -0.08 -5.68
N LEU A 39 1.51 1.18 -5.63
CA LEU A 39 0.79 2.20 -4.85
C LEU A 39 -0.64 2.33 -5.37
N GLY A 40 -1.59 2.37 -4.43
CA GLY A 40 -3.02 2.43 -4.72
C GLY A 40 -3.65 1.10 -5.08
N MET A 41 -2.91 -0.02 -5.15
CA MET A 41 -3.48 -1.33 -5.46
C MET A 41 -4.60 -1.73 -4.50
N GLU A 42 -5.72 -2.19 -5.06
CA GLU A 42 -6.91 -2.58 -4.33
C GLU A 42 -6.94 -4.09 -4.09
N PHE A 43 -7.31 -4.48 -2.87
CA PHE A 43 -7.51 -5.87 -2.47
C PHE A 43 -8.98 -6.09 -2.17
N LYS A 44 -9.50 -7.25 -2.56
CA LYS A 44 -10.90 -7.64 -2.26
C LYS A 44 -11.20 -7.64 -0.76
N SER A 45 -10.24 -8.07 0.04
CA SER A 45 -10.38 -8.22 1.50
C SER A 45 -9.06 -7.94 2.21
N HIS A 46 -9.15 -7.60 3.50
CA HIS A 46 -8.01 -7.50 4.41
C HIS A 46 -7.17 -8.78 4.43
N ASP A 47 -7.82 -9.95 4.47
CA ASP A 47 -7.12 -11.24 4.51
C ASP A 47 -6.33 -11.49 3.23
N THR A 48 -6.88 -11.12 2.06
CA THR A 48 -6.17 -11.21 0.78
C THR A 48 -4.91 -10.35 0.77
N CYS A 49 -4.98 -9.13 1.30
CA CYS A 49 -3.81 -8.27 1.46
C CYS A 49 -2.78 -8.93 2.38
N ARG A 50 -3.21 -9.40 3.55
CA ARG A 50 -2.34 -10.06 4.52
C ARG A 50 -1.64 -11.28 3.94
N ASP A 51 -2.37 -12.15 3.24
CA ASP A 51 -1.83 -13.38 2.67
C ASP A 51 -0.89 -13.10 1.50
N SER A 52 -1.21 -12.12 0.64
CA SER A 52 -0.29 -11.70 -0.42
C SER A 52 1.05 -11.20 0.12
N VAL A 53 1.05 -10.48 1.25
CA VAL A 53 2.27 -10.03 1.93
C VAL A 53 3.06 -11.19 2.52
N LYS A 54 2.39 -12.25 3.01
CA LYS A 54 3.07 -13.48 3.45
C LYS A 54 3.72 -14.20 2.28
N GLU A 55 2.99 -14.40 1.18
CA GLU A 55 3.52 -15.06 -0.02
C GLU A 55 4.72 -14.31 -0.60
N TYR A 56 4.65 -12.98 -0.62
CA TYR A 56 5.79 -12.14 -0.96
C TYR A 56 6.99 -12.45 -0.05
N ALA A 57 6.77 -12.44 1.27
CA ALA A 57 7.85 -12.68 2.23
C ALA A 57 8.46 -14.08 2.10
N ILE A 58 7.64 -15.11 1.89
CA ILE A 58 8.10 -16.49 1.64
C ILE A 58 8.95 -16.54 0.37
N LYS A 59 8.43 -15.98 -0.73
CA LYS A 59 9.11 -16.02 -2.03
C LYS A 59 10.48 -15.36 -2.02
N TRP A 60 10.61 -14.25 -1.30
CA TRP A 60 11.85 -13.48 -1.22
C TRP A 60 12.69 -13.79 0.02
N GLY A 61 12.33 -14.82 0.81
CA GLY A 61 13.07 -15.23 2.01
C GLY A 61 13.10 -14.16 3.11
N LYS A 62 12.09 -13.29 3.18
CA LYS A 62 12.00 -12.21 4.18
C LYS A 62 11.31 -12.70 5.44
N HIS A 63 11.96 -12.56 6.58
CA HIS A 63 11.39 -12.95 7.86
C HIS A 63 10.61 -11.79 8.47
N ILE A 64 9.31 -11.76 8.26
CA ILE A 64 8.44 -10.65 8.70
C ILE A 64 7.60 -10.99 9.94
N THR A 65 7.20 -9.95 10.66
CA THR A 65 6.19 -9.99 11.72
C THR A 65 5.09 -8.99 11.44
N PHE A 66 3.84 -9.37 11.72
CA PHE A 66 2.70 -8.47 11.64
C PHE A 66 2.54 -7.73 12.97
N THR A 67 2.82 -6.43 12.99
CA THR A 67 2.93 -5.63 14.23
C THR A 67 1.59 -5.02 14.67
N LYS A 68 0.59 -4.93 13.79
CA LYS A 68 -0.72 -4.36 14.12
C LYS A 68 -1.88 -5.20 13.63
N ASN A 69 -2.94 -5.19 14.45
CA ASN A 69 -4.26 -5.76 14.15
C ASN A 69 -5.29 -4.62 14.06
N ASP A 70 -5.21 -3.84 12.98
CA ASP A 70 -6.25 -2.89 12.60
C ASP A 70 -7.05 -3.54 11.47
N LYS A 71 -8.39 -3.58 11.56
CA LYS A 71 -9.24 -4.28 10.56
C LYS A 71 -9.04 -3.79 9.11
N GLN A 72 -8.50 -2.59 8.93
CA GLN A 72 -8.29 -1.94 7.65
C GLN A 72 -6.80 -1.70 7.33
N LYS A 73 -5.87 -2.16 8.18
CA LYS A 73 -4.45 -1.87 8.00
C LYS A 73 -3.57 -3.05 8.39
N VAL A 74 -2.85 -3.57 7.41
CA VAL A 74 -1.76 -4.51 7.60
C VAL A 74 -0.48 -3.71 7.85
N ARG A 75 0.19 -3.90 8.99
CA ARG A 75 1.56 -3.42 9.21
C ARG A 75 2.49 -4.61 9.39
N VAL A 76 3.61 -4.57 8.67
CA VAL A 76 4.66 -5.58 8.77
C VAL A 76 6.00 -4.93 9.04
N GLU A 77 6.81 -5.62 9.82
CA GLU A 77 8.19 -5.28 10.08
C GLU A 77 9.04 -6.51 9.79
N CYS A 78 10.27 -6.28 9.33
CA CYS A 78 11.25 -7.36 9.29
C CYS A 78 11.68 -7.71 10.72
N LYS A 79 11.85 -8.99 11.03
CA LYS A 79 12.48 -9.37 12.29
C LYS A 79 13.92 -8.86 12.32
N VAL A 80 14.39 -8.53 13.51
CA VAL A 80 15.78 -8.15 13.77
C VAL A 80 16.71 -9.17 13.12
N GLY A 81 17.65 -8.70 12.29
CA GLY A 81 18.58 -9.56 11.55
C GLY A 81 18.14 -9.94 10.12
N CYS A 82 17.05 -9.37 9.59
CA CYS A 82 16.78 -9.47 8.15
C CYS A 82 17.81 -8.66 7.35
N LEU A 83 18.43 -9.32 6.36
CA LEU A 83 19.36 -8.76 5.38
C LEU A 83 18.64 -8.42 4.05
#